data_AF-A0ABD0ZI68-F1
#
_entry.id   AF-A0ABD0ZI68-F1
#
_cell.length_a   1.000
_cell.length_b   1.000
_cell.length_c   1.000
_cell.angle_alpha   90.00
_cell.angle_beta   90.00
_cell.angle_gamma   90.00
#
_symmetry.space_group_name_H-M   'P 1'
#
loop_
_entity.id
_entity.type
_entity.pdbx_description
1 polymer ?
#
loop_
_entity_poly.entity_id
_entity_poly.type
_entity_poly.pdbx_seq_one_letter_code
_entity_poly.pdbx_strand_id
1 'polypeptide(L)'
;MQVWNKATIPLPQQQALKSTAEYMEYFLGLLEKYTIPVVYRQTIPWLLWGIWKKLNAKMYAGTVGDAYILIAQAIEEAEEWKRLNSTETVTASQRLNGIGLGKKWHRLPAGLLNSNVNSSWVNSSRMSGGSWIVRDHIGEVKFHGRDVFLPAQNRIAAELRCILLAMQSLLNLQVIDLEIWSEIGAVIEAINNPCQTQT
;
A
#
# COMPACT_ATOMS: atom_id res chain seq x y z
N MET A 1 1.49 1.84 22.77
CA MET A 1 2.60 1.46 21.87
C MET A 1 3.73 2.47 22.07
N GLN A 2 4.86 2.06 22.67
CA GLN A 2 5.91 2.97 23.19
C GLN A 2 6.80 3.63 22.12
N VAL A 3 6.60 3.34 20.84
CA VAL A 3 7.43 3.82 19.72
C VAL A 3 7.38 5.35 19.61
N TRP A 4 6.17 5.93 19.69
CA TRP A 4 5.97 7.35 19.45
C TRP A 4 6.56 8.25 20.55
N ASN A 5 6.47 7.83 21.82
CA ASN A 5 7.10 8.54 22.95
C ASN A 5 8.63 8.60 22.80
N LYS A 6 9.22 7.65 22.07
CA LYS A 6 10.67 7.52 21.90
C LYS A 6 11.19 8.13 20.59
N ALA A 7 10.30 8.40 19.63
CA ALA A 7 10.65 8.93 18.32
C ALA A 7 10.74 10.47 18.27
N THR A 8 10.57 11.16 19.40
CA THR A 8 10.62 12.65 19.49
C THR A 8 9.60 13.36 18.57
N ILE A 9 8.50 12.68 18.24
CA ILE A 9 7.40 13.21 17.42
C ILE A 9 6.29 13.68 18.36
N PRO A 10 5.66 14.85 18.10
CA PRO A 10 4.54 15.32 18.90
C PRO A 10 3.44 14.27 18.97
N LEU A 11 2.98 13.98 20.18
CA LEU A 11 1.87 13.07 20.43
C LEU A 11 0.55 13.83 20.48
N PRO A 12 -0.58 13.19 20.13
CA PRO A 12 -1.89 13.74 20.43
C PRO A 12 -2.00 14.04 21.93
N GLN A 13 -2.45 15.24 22.30
CA GLN A 13 -2.64 15.60 23.72
C GLN A 13 -3.63 14.63 24.37
N GLN A 14 -3.21 14.00 25.49
CA GLN A 14 -3.89 13.25 26.57
C GLN A 14 -5.26 12.56 26.38
N GLN A 15 -6.13 12.96 25.46
CA GLN A 15 -7.22 12.12 24.96
C GLN A 15 -6.67 11.19 23.88
N ALA A 16 -6.52 9.92 24.24
CA ALA A 16 -6.17 8.88 23.28
C ALA A 16 -7.15 8.95 22.10
N LEU A 17 -6.62 9.12 20.88
CA LEU A 17 -7.41 9.07 19.67
C LEU A 17 -8.20 7.76 19.66
N LYS A 18 -9.48 7.82 19.26
CA LYS A 18 -10.47 6.76 19.47
C LYS A 18 -10.33 5.63 18.46
N SER A 19 -9.65 5.87 17.34
CA SER A 19 -9.49 4.89 16.27
C SER A 19 -8.10 4.94 15.62
N THR A 20 -7.69 3.83 15.00
CA THR A 20 -6.47 3.79 14.18
C THR A 20 -6.50 4.81 13.04
N ALA A 21 -7.69 5.09 12.48
CA ALA A 21 -7.85 6.08 11.41
C ALA A 21 -7.49 7.50 11.89
N GLU A 22 -7.96 7.88 13.09
CA GLU A 22 -7.61 9.16 13.69
C GLU A 22 -6.09 9.28 13.96
N TYR A 23 -5.43 8.20 14.41
CA TYR A 23 -3.97 8.19 14.55
C TYR A 23 -3.27 8.41 13.20
N MET A 24 -3.73 7.75 12.14
CA MET A 24 -3.17 7.90 10.80
C MET A 24 -3.32 9.34 10.31
N GLU A 25 -4.51 9.92 10.44
CA GLU A 25 -4.79 11.30 10.03
C GLU A 25 -3.92 12.29 10.80
N TYR A 26 -3.81 12.13 12.13
CA TYR A 26 -2.95 12.97 12.96
C TYR A 26 -1.48 12.94 12.49
N PHE A 27 -0.90 11.74 12.36
CA PHE A 27 0.51 11.61 12.00
C PHE A 27 0.80 12.06 10.57
N LEU A 28 -0.10 11.79 9.62
CA LEU A 28 0.04 12.29 8.25
C LEU A 28 -0.08 13.82 8.21
N GLY A 29 -0.98 14.42 9.00
CA GLY A 29 -1.08 15.88 9.13
C GLY A 29 0.18 16.54 9.72
N LEU A 30 1.03 15.81 10.46
CA LEU A 30 2.31 16.34 10.93
C LEU A 30 3.33 16.55 9.79
N LEU A 31 3.17 15.87 8.65
CA LEU A 31 4.06 16.01 7.49
C LEU A 31 4.02 17.44 6.91
N GLU A 32 2.90 18.14 7.06
CA GLU A 32 2.71 19.48 6.52
C GLU A 32 3.07 20.59 7.52
N LYS A 33 3.29 20.25 8.80
CA LYS A 33 3.59 21.23 9.85
C LYS A 33 5.04 21.70 9.83
N TYR A 34 5.27 22.89 9.29
CA TYR A 34 6.61 23.52 9.25
C TYR A 34 7.26 23.75 10.62
N THR A 35 6.48 23.72 11.70
CA THR A 35 6.99 23.78 13.08
C THR A 35 7.77 22.53 13.48
N ILE A 36 7.62 21.42 12.75
CA ILE A 36 8.35 20.18 12.98
C ILE A 36 9.57 20.14 12.05
N PRO A 37 10.79 19.90 12.58
CA PRO A 37 11.99 19.78 11.75
C PRO A 37 11.81 18.75 10.64
N VAL A 38 12.34 19.06 9.45
CA VAL A 38 12.15 18.26 8.23
C VAL A 38 12.59 16.80 8.40
N VAL A 39 13.63 16.55 9.19
CA VAL A 39 14.14 15.20 9.48
C VAL A 39 13.03 14.35 10.11
N TYR A 40 12.39 14.84 11.17
CA TYR A 40 11.31 14.11 11.84
C TYR A 40 10.09 13.93 10.94
N ARG A 41 9.75 14.94 10.13
CA ARG A 41 8.65 14.82 9.15
C ARG A 41 8.94 13.73 8.12
N GLN A 42 10.17 13.67 7.62
CA GLN A 42 10.60 12.65 6.66
C GLN A 42 10.63 11.25 7.26
N THR A 43 10.82 11.10 8.58
CA THR A 43 10.83 9.82 9.28
C THR A 43 9.43 9.25 9.55
N ILE A 44 8.39 10.09 9.63
CA ILE A 44 7.01 9.65 9.97
C ILE A 44 6.48 8.52 9.05
N PRO A 45 6.59 8.59 7.72
CA PRO A 45 6.12 7.51 6.84
C PRO A 45 6.82 6.18 7.12
N TRP A 46 8.13 6.22 7.41
CA TRP A 46 8.94 5.04 7.72
C TRP A 46 8.60 4.44 9.08
N LEU A 47 8.26 5.28 10.06
CA LEU A 47 7.74 4.79 11.34
C LEU A 47 6.38 4.11 11.15
N LEU A 48 5.43 4.72 10.43
CA LEU A 48 4.14 4.11 10.14
C LEU A 48 4.33 2.76 9.41
N TRP A 49 5.21 2.72 8.42
CA TRP A 49 5.57 1.51 7.69
C TRP A 49 6.21 0.44 8.59
N GLY A 50 7.20 0.80 9.39
CA GLY A 50 7.87 -0.09 10.33
C GLY A 50 6.91 -0.68 11.36
N ILE A 51 5.99 0.14 11.87
CA ILE A 51 4.93 -0.26 12.79
C ILE A 51 4.02 -1.29 12.13
N TRP A 52 3.55 -1.00 10.92
CA TRP A 52 2.73 -1.92 10.14
C TRP A 52 3.45 -3.25 9.88
N LYS A 53 4.72 -3.20 9.44
CA LYS A 53 5.58 -4.39 9.23
C LYS A 53 5.66 -5.24 10.51
N LYS A 54 5.96 -4.64 11.67
CA LYS A 54 6.08 -5.38 12.94
C LYS A 54 4.76 -5.95 13.42
N LEU A 55 3.65 -5.23 13.23
CA LEU A 55 2.31 -5.74 13.60
C LEU A 55 1.92 -6.95 12.74
N ASN A 56 2.17 -6.90 11.43
CA ASN A 56 1.94 -8.04 10.55
C ASN A 56 2.88 -9.20 10.88
N ALA A 57 4.17 -8.96 11.09
CA ALA A 57 5.10 -10.01 11.48
C ALA A 57 4.70 -10.67 12.82
N LYS A 58 4.19 -9.90 13.78
CA LYS A 58 3.64 -10.46 15.02
C LYS A 58 2.41 -11.33 14.76
N MET A 59 1.50 -10.88 13.89
CA MET A 59 0.26 -11.60 13.58
C MET A 59 0.50 -12.89 12.79
N TYR A 60 1.43 -12.88 11.85
CA TYR A 60 1.62 -13.97 10.89
C TYR A 60 2.86 -14.84 11.15
N ALA A 61 3.89 -14.32 11.84
CA ALA A 61 5.14 -15.02 12.11
C ALA A 61 5.48 -15.13 13.61
N GLY A 62 4.64 -14.61 14.51
CA GLY A 62 4.82 -14.71 15.96
C GLY A 62 6.00 -13.93 16.54
N THR A 63 6.67 -13.10 15.74
CA THR A 63 7.87 -12.36 16.18
C THR A 63 7.50 -11.09 16.96
N VAL A 64 8.21 -10.82 18.05
CA VAL A 64 8.13 -9.55 18.80
C VAL A 64 9.38 -8.72 18.49
N GLY A 65 9.21 -7.54 17.90
CA GLY A 65 10.31 -6.64 17.58
C GLY A 65 10.51 -5.54 18.62
N ASP A 66 11.76 -5.11 18.82
CA ASP A 66 12.11 -3.96 19.65
C ASP A 66 11.70 -2.64 18.98
N ALA A 67 11.13 -1.73 19.78
CA ALA A 67 10.74 -0.39 19.37
C ALA A 67 11.95 0.49 18.98
N TYR A 68 13.09 0.36 19.66
CA TYR A 68 14.30 1.12 19.35
C TYR A 68 14.89 0.72 18.00
N ILE A 69 14.91 -0.59 17.70
CA ILE A 69 15.36 -1.10 16.40
C ILE A 69 14.46 -0.56 15.29
N LEU A 70 13.13 -0.54 15.50
CA LEU A 70 12.18 0.03 14.54
C LEU A 70 12.48 1.51 14.28
N ILE A 71 12.69 2.30 15.33
CA ILE A 71 12.95 3.74 15.19
C ILE A 71 14.28 3.99 14.46
N ALA A 72 15.34 3.29 14.84
CA ALA A 72 16.64 3.41 14.20
C ALA A 72 16.56 3.05 12.70
N GLN A 73 15.89 1.93 12.38
CA GLN A 73 15.64 1.53 10.99
C GLN A 73 14.82 2.56 10.22
N ALA A 74 13.80 3.14 10.84
CA ALA A 74 12.98 4.16 10.19
C ALA A 74 13.76 5.44 9.89
N ILE A 75 14.69 5.85 10.75
CA ILE A 75 15.57 6.99 10.51
C ILE A 75 16.55 6.68 9.38
N GLU A 76 17.22 5.53 9.43
CA GLU A 76 18.16 5.08 8.41
C GLU A 76 17.50 4.94 7.03
N GLU A 77 16.33 4.28 6.96
CA GLU A 77 15.53 4.15 5.73
C GLU A 77 15.11 5.53 5.19
N ALA A 78 14.76 6.49 6.06
CA ALA A 78 14.40 7.85 5.65
C ALA A 78 15.58 8.65 5.08
N GLU A 79 16.75 8.57 5.72
CA GLU A 79 17.96 9.22 5.27
C GLU A 79 18.44 8.65 3.94
N GLU A 80 18.42 7.32 3.81
CA GLU A 80 18.82 6.63 2.59
C GLU A 80 17.89 6.97 1.42
N TRP A 81 16.56 6.95 1.64
CA TRP A 81 15.60 7.36 0.61
C TRP A 81 15.83 8.81 0.18
N LYS A 82 16.09 9.72 1.13
CA LYS A 82 16.39 11.11 0.82
C LYS A 82 17.69 11.22 -0.01
N ARG A 83 18.73 10.48 0.37
CA ARG A 83 20.02 10.49 -0.34
C ARG A 83 19.85 10.04 -1.79
N LEU A 84 19.14 8.94 -2.02
CA LEU A 84 18.88 8.40 -3.36
C LEU A 84 18.07 9.38 -4.22
N ASN A 85 16.97 9.92 -3.69
CA ASN A 85 16.12 10.84 -4.44
C ASN A 85 16.74 12.23 -4.63
N SER A 86 17.66 12.66 -3.76
CA SER A 86 18.44 13.89 -3.95
C SER A 86 19.55 13.74 -5.00
N THR A 87 19.99 12.50 -5.28
CA THR A 87 21.01 12.20 -6.28
C THR A 87 20.40 11.98 -7.67
N GLU A 88 19.15 11.51 -7.72
CA GLU A 88 18.40 11.33 -8.97
C GLU A 88 18.03 12.65 -9.66
N THR A 89 17.94 13.78 -8.94
CA THR A 89 17.74 15.11 -9.57
C THR A 89 18.94 15.56 -10.41
N VAL A 90 20.12 14.96 -10.25
CA VAL A 90 21.33 15.23 -11.05
C VAL A 90 21.62 14.10 -12.06
N THR A 91 20.99 12.93 -11.93
CA THR A 91 21.44 11.72 -12.64
C THR A 91 20.31 10.82 -13.14
N ALA A 92 19.17 11.38 -13.55
CA ALA A 92 18.02 10.63 -14.08
C ALA A 92 18.30 9.80 -15.36
N SER A 93 19.51 9.82 -15.93
CA SER A 93 19.84 9.07 -17.15
C SER A 93 20.51 7.72 -16.92
N GLN A 94 21.05 7.40 -15.74
CA GLN A 94 21.87 6.19 -15.59
C GLN A 94 21.83 5.63 -14.16
N ARG A 95 20.93 4.67 -13.89
CA ARG A 95 21.11 3.50 -13.00
C ARG A 95 19.78 2.77 -12.73
N LEU A 96 19.28 2.07 -13.75
CA LEU A 96 18.36 0.95 -13.56
C LEU A 96 19.13 -0.33 -13.80
N ASN A 97 19.96 -0.75 -12.84
CA ASN A 97 20.52 -2.10 -12.78
C ASN A 97 20.85 -2.44 -11.32
N GLY A 98 19.94 -3.16 -10.67
CA GLY A 98 20.11 -3.60 -9.30
C GLY A 98 18.91 -4.39 -8.77
N ILE A 99 18.89 -5.69 -9.10
CA ILE A 99 18.25 -6.80 -8.35
C ILE A 99 16.71 -6.98 -8.50
N GLY A 100 16.35 -7.89 -9.42
CA GLY A 100 15.48 -9.05 -9.16
C GLY A 100 13.97 -8.84 -8.91
N LEU A 101 13.18 -9.15 -9.95
CA LEU A 101 11.75 -9.48 -9.96
C LEU A 101 10.73 -8.34 -9.70
N GLY A 102 10.47 -7.61 -10.77
CA GLY A 102 9.22 -6.90 -11.00
C GLY A 102 9.23 -6.37 -12.41
N LYS A 103 8.17 -6.62 -13.20
CA LYS A 103 7.98 -5.92 -14.49
C LYS A 103 8.22 -4.44 -14.22
N LYS A 104 9.23 -3.83 -14.87
CA LYS A 104 9.46 -2.38 -14.79
C LYS A 104 8.10 -1.71 -14.97
N TRP A 105 7.76 -0.73 -14.12
CA TRP A 105 6.55 0.03 -14.33
C TRP A 105 6.62 0.64 -15.74
N HIS A 106 5.72 0.23 -16.64
CA HIS A 106 5.66 0.79 -17.98
C HIS A 106 4.64 1.90 -17.94
N ARG A 107 5.07 3.11 -18.33
CA ARG A 107 4.16 4.23 -18.55
C ARG A 107 3.14 3.80 -19.59
N LEU A 108 1.86 3.83 -19.24
CA LEU A 108 0.80 3.59 -20.20
C LEU A 108 0.80 4.68 -21.28
N PRO A 109 0.34 4.37 -22.50
CA PRO A 109 0.09 5.40 -23.51
C PRO A 109 -0.79 6.53 -22.95
N ALA A 110 -0.55 7.76 -23.41
CA ALA A 110 -1.34 8.91 -22.99
C ALA A 110 -2.83 8.68 -23.27
N GLY A 111 -3.67 8.88 -22.25
CA GLY A 111 -5.12 8.66 -22.31
C GLY A 111 -5.60 7.33 -21.70
N LEU A 112 -4.70 6.37 -21.41
CA LEU A 112 -5.08 5.10 -20.80
C LEU A 112 -5.00 5.15 -19.27
N LEU A 113 -5.98 4.54 -18.61
CA LEU A 113 -6.04 4.39 -17.16
C LEU A 113 -5.55 2.99 -16.76
N ASN A 114 -4.84 2.90 -15.63
CA ASN A 114 -4.60 1.63 -14.94
C ASN A 114 -5.46 1.55 -13.69
N SER A 115 -5.88 0.35 -13.32
CA SER A 115 -6.42 0.05 -11.99
C SER A 115 -5.61 -1.04 -11.33
N ASN A 116 -5.05 -0.77 -10.16
CA ASN A 116 -4.47 -1.82 -9.33
C ASN A 116 -5.53 -2.30 -8.34
N VAL A 117 -5.71 -3.63 -8.26
CA VAL A 117 -6.60 -4.27 -7.28
C VAL A 117 -5.80 -5.04 -6.25
N ASN A 118 -6.35 -5.16 -5.04
CA ASN A 118 -5.81 -6.05 -4.03
C ASN A 118 -6.92 -6.50 -3.07
N SER A 119 -6.97 -7.81 -2.80
CA SER A 119 -7.84 -8.40 -1.78
C SER A 119 -7.11 -8.74 -0.48
N SER A 120 -7.85 -8.70 0.62
CA SER A 120 -7.43 -9.19 1.93
C SER A 120 -8.24 -10.43 2.27
N TRP A 121 -7.55 -11.56 2.44
CA TRP A 121 -8.16 -12.85 2.77
C TRP A 121 -7.39 -13.49 3.93
N VAL A 122 -8.13 -13.99 4.92
CA VAL A 122 -7.56 -14.67 6.09
C VAL A 122 -7.84 -16.16 6.05
N ASN A 123 -9.12 -16.53 5.93
CA ASN A 123 -9.58 -17.91 5.81
C ASN A 123 -11.02 -17.94 5.24
N SER A 124 -11.54 -19.15 5.00
CA SER A 124 -12.85 -19.38 4.39
C SER A 124 -14.05 -18.98 5.25
N SER A 125 -13.86 -18.69 6.54
CA SER A 125 -14.92 -18.35 7.49
C SER A 125 -14.97 -16.87 7.87
N ARG A 126 -13.95 -16.08 7.52
CA ARG A 126 -13.90 -14.64 7.78
C ARG A 126 -14.25 -13.83 6.55
N MET A 127 -14.86 -12.66 6.76
CA MET A 127 -15.09 -11.69 5.69
C MET A 127 -13.76 -11.32 5.02
N SER A 128 -13.84 -11.05 3.72
CA SER A 128 -12.70 -10.65 2.91
C SER A 128 -12.81 -9.18 2.56
N GLY A 129 -11.67 -8.50 2.43
CA GLY A 129 -11.61 -7.11 2.00
C GLY A 129 -11.18 -7.02 0.54
N GLY A 130 -11.59 -5.94 -0.13
CA GLY A 130 -11.13 -5.58 -1.46
C GLY A 130 -10.82 -4.10 -1.53
N SER A 131 -9.83 -3.76 -2.33
CA SER A 131 -9.49 -2.37 -2.63
C SER A 131 -9.03 -2.25 -4.07
N TRP A 132 -9.27 -1.09 -4.66
CA TRP A 132 -8.84 -0.77 -6.01
C TRP A 132 -8.49 0.72 -6.13
N ILE A 133 -7.56 1.03 -7.01
CA ILE A 133 -7.10 2.40 -7.26
C ILE A 133 -6.82 2.60 -8.73
N VAL A 134 -7.41 3.63 -9.32
CA VAL A 134 -7.21 4.02 -10.72
C VAL A 134 -6.21 5.16 -10.82
N ARG A 135 -5.22 5.02 -11.69
CA ARG A 135 -4.29 6.10 -12.01
C ARG A 135 -4.19 6.34 -13.51
N ASP A 136 -3.82 7.55 -13.87
CA ASP A 136 -3.49 7.87 -15.26
C ASP A 136 -2.02 7.55 -15.62
N HIS A 137 -1.68 7.83 -16.87
CA HIS A 137 -0.34 7.64 -17.43
C HIS A 137 0.79 8.45 -16.74
N ILE A 138 0.49 9.49 -15.95
CA ILE A 138 1.49 10.20 -15.15
C ILE A 138 1.51 9.73 -13.68
N GLY A 139 0.64 8.78 -13.32
CA GLY A 139 0.54 8.20 -12.00
C GLY A 139 -0.38 8.96 -11.05
N GLU A 140 -1.14 9.94 -11.55
CA GLU A 140 -2.13 10.65 -10.73
C GLU A 140 -3.34 9.76 -10.46
N VAL A 141 -3.77 9.74 -9.20
CA VAL A 141 -4.95 8.99 -8.77
C VAL A 141 -6.20 9.70 -9.26
N LYS A 142 -7.05 8.99 -10.01
CA LYS A 142 -8.34 9.51 -10.49
C LYS A 142 -9.51 9.00 -9.65
N PHE A 143 -9.47 7.71 -9.29
CA PHE A 143 -10.52 7.06 -8.52
C PHE A 143 -9.91 6.03 -7.58
N HIS A 144 -10.59 5.73 -6.48
CA HIS A 144 -10.24 4.60 -5.63
C HIS A 144 -11.48 4.13 -4.87
N GLY A 145 -11.46 2.87 -4.45
CA GLY A 145 -12.53 2.29 -3.66
C GLY A 145 -12.03 1.17 -2.78
N ARG A 146 -12.80 0.87 -1.74
CA ARG A 146 -12.59 -0.28 -0.88
C ARG A 146 -13.92 -0.78 -0.36
N ASP A 147 -14.03 -2.09 -0.19
CA ASP A 147 -15.22 -2.70 0.38
C ASP A 147 -14.88 -4.00 1.11
N VAL A 148 -15.83 -4.47 1.93
CA VAL A 148 -15.77 -5.76 2.61
C VAL A 148 -16.89 -6.63 2.06
N PHE A 149 -16.56 -7.86 1.71
CA PHE A 149 -17.51 -8.81 1.13
C PHE A 149 -17.50 -10.14 1.88
N LEU A 150 -18.50 -10.97 1.55
CA LEU A 150 -18.70 -12.27 2.17
C LEU A 150 -17.44 -13.15 2.10
N PRO A 151 -17.26 -14.08 3.06
CA PRO A 151 -16.13 -14.99 3.07
C PRO A 151 -15.94 -15.72 1.73
N ALA A 152 -14.69 -15.77 1.27
CA ALA A 152 -14.29 -16.48 0.05
C ALA A 152 -13.55 -17.78 0.43
N GLN A 153 -13.73 -18.85 -0.34
CA GLN A 153 -13.15 -20.17 0.00
C GLN A 153 -11.61 -20.15 0.02
N ASN A 154 -10.99 -19.38 -0.87
CA ASN A 154 -9.55 -19.24 -0.98
C ASN A 154 -9.16 -17.83 -1.45
N ARG A 155 -7.86 -17.54 -1.44
CA ARG A 155 -7.31 -16.25 -1.84
C ARG A 155 -7.63 -15.87 -3.30
N ILE A 156 -7.66 -16.84 -4.22
CA ILE A 156 -7.98 -16.62 -5.65
C ILE A 156 -9.44 -16.13 -5.77
N ALA A 157 -10.37 -16.80 -5.09
CA ALA A 157 -11.78 -16.42 -5.07
C ALA A 157 -12.01 -15.04 -4.42
N ALA A 158 -11.23 -14.68 -3.40
CA ALA A 158 -11.28 -13.35 -2.79
C ALA A 158 -10.83 -12.26 -3.78
N GLU A 159 -9.74 -12.51 -4.50
CA GLU A 159 -9.22 -11.58 -5.50
C GLU A 159 -10.18 -11.42 -6.70
N LEU A 160 -10.75 -12.52 -7.20
CA LEU A 160 -11.78 -12.48 -8.26
C LEU A 160 -13.01 -11.65 -7.83
N ARG A 161 -13.44 -11.77 -6.58
CA ARG A 161 -14.51 -10.92 -6.02
C ARG A 161 -14.09 -9.46 -5.93
N CYS A 162 -12.85 -9.18 -5.54
CA CYS A 162 -12.31 -7.82 -5.52
C CYS A 162 -12.27 -7.20 -6.93
N ILE A 163 -11.86 -7.96 -7.94
CA ILE A 163 -11.89 -7.53 -9.35
C ILE A 163 -13.33 -7.23 -9.78
N LEU A 164 -14.29 -8.11 -9.47
CA LEU A 164 -15.69 -7.90 -9.79
C LEU A 164 -16.24 -6.61 -9.16
N LEU A 165 -15.95 -6.36 -7.88
CA LEU A 165 -16.35 -5.13 -7.18
C LEU A 165 -15.71 -3.89 -7.81
N ALA A 166 -14.44 -3.97 -8.20
CA ALA A 166 -13.76 -2.89 -8.90
C ALA A 166 -14.44 -2.60 -10.25
N MET A 167 -14.69 -3.62 -11.07
CA MET A 167 -15.38 -3.48 -12.35
C MET A 167 -16.77 -2.87 -12.19
N GLN A 168 -17.57 -3.34 -11.22
CA GLN A 168 -18.90 -2.77 -10.94
C GLN A 168 -18.82 -1.29 -10.54
N SER A 169 -17.85 -0.94 -9.70
CA SER A 169 -17.65 0.45 -9.26
C SER A 169 -17.22 1.34 -10.43
N LEU A 170 -16.31 0.85 -11.27
CA LEU A 170 -15.81 1.57 -12.44
C LEU A 170 -16.89 1.77 -13.50
N LEU A 171 -17.74 0.76 -13.73
CA LEU A 171 -18.91 0.88 -14.59
C LEU A 171 -19.87 1.98 -14.08
N ASN A 172 -20.13 2.03 -12.78
CA ASN A 172 -20.95 3.10 -12.19
C ASN A 172 -20.32 4.50 -12.34
N LEU A 173 -18.99 4.56 -12.37
CA LEU A 173 -18.22 5.79 -12.64
C LEU A 173 -18.04 6.08 -14.15
N GLN A 174 -18.63 5.26 -15.02
CA GLN A 174 -18.49 5.34 -16.49
C GLN A 174 -17.05 5.21 -17.00
N VAL A 175 -16.19 4.52 -16.24
CA VAL A 175 -14.82 4.18 -16.61
C VAL A 175 -14.81 2.77 -17.21
N ILE A 176 -14.76 2.69 -18.53
CA ILE A 176 -14.89 1.42 -19.28
C ILE A 176 -13.63 1.01 -20.04
N ASP A 177 -12.69 1.93 -20.25
CA ASP A 177 -11.44 1.68 -20.96
C ASP A 177 -10.25 1.86 -20.00
N LEU A 178 -9.78 0.74 -19.46
CA LEU A 178 -8.65 0.70 -18.54
C LEU A 178 -8.02 -0.70 -18.47
N GLU A 179 -6.78 -0.76 -18.00
CA GLU A 179 -6.10 -2.01 -17.68
C GLU A 179 -6.20 -2.33 -16.19
N ILE A 180 -6.72 -3.50 -15.82
CA ILE A 180 -6.78 -3.97 -14.44
C ILE A 180 -5.58 -4.88 -14.14
N TRP A 181 -4.87 -4.56 -13.05
CA TRP A 181 -3.67 -5.25 -12.60
C TRP A 181 -3.93 -5.94 -11.26
N SER A 182 -3.67 -7.25 -11.21
CA SER A 182 -3.65 -8.04 -9.97
C SER A 182 -2.24 -8.60 -9.73
N GLU A 183 -1.85 -8.71 -8.46
CA GLU A 183 -0.58 -9.32 -8.08
C GLU A 183 -0.63 -10.86 -8.09
N ILE A 184 -1.83 -11.45 -8.22
CA ILE A 184 -2.02 -12.90 -8.19
C ILE A 184 -2.02 -13.46 -9.61
N GLY A 185 -0.89 -14.02 -10.04
CA GLY A 185 -0.73 -14.59 -11.39
C GLY A 185 -1.80 -15.63 -11.76
N ALA A 186 -2.19 -16.49 -10.81
CA ALA A 186 -3.24 -17.49 -11.02
C ALA A 186 -4.62 -16.87 -11.33
N VAL A 187 -4.89 -15.66 -10.83
CA VAL A 187 -6.15 -14.94 -11.11
C VAL A 187 -6.14 -14.39 -12.53
N ILE A 188 -5.02 -13.81 -12.97
CA ILE A 188 -4.82 -13.36 -14.34
C ILE A 188 -4.96 -14.54 -15.31
N GLU A 189 -4.35 -15.67 -14.99
CA GLU A 189 -4.44 -16.89 -15.79
C GLU A 189 -5.88 -17.42 -15.87
N ALA A 190 -6.60 -17.47 -14.74
CA ALA A 190 -7.99 -17.91 -14.71
C ALA A 190 -8.94 -17.01 -15.52
N ILE A 191 -8.72 -15.68 -15.51
CA ILE A 191 -9.51 -14.73 -16.29
C ILE A 191 -9.20 -14.88 -17.79
N ASN A 192 -7.92 -15.02 -18.15
CA ASN A 192 -7.50 -15.16 -19.54
C ASN A 192 -7.82 -16.55 -20.13
N ASN A 193 -7.96 -17.58 -19.28
CA ASN A 193 -8.25 -18.96 -19.68
C ASN A 193 -9.40 -19.56 -18.84
N PRO A 194 -10.65 -19.13 -19.05
CA PRO A 194 -11.78 -19.49 -18.18
C PRO A 194 -12.23 -20.96 -18.20
N CYS A 195 -11.50 -21.87 -18.88
CA CYS A 195 -11.95 -23.24 -19.17
C CYS A 195 -11.05 -24.38 -18.64
N GLN A 196 -10.10 -24.13 -17.73
CA GLN A 196 -9.37 -25.21 -17.04
C GLN A 196 -9.89 -25.46 -15.62
N THR A 197 -11.16 -25.88 -15.48
CA THR A 197 -11.59 -26.59 -14.27
C THR A 197 -11.04 -28.00 -14.32
N GLN A 198 -9.98 -28.27 -13.56
CA GLN A 198 -9.55 -29.64 -13.26
C GLN A 198 -10.71 -30.35 -12.55
N THR A 199 -11.24 -31.37 -13.22
CA THR A 199 -12.09 -32.45 -12.66
C THR A 199 -11.44 -33.13 -11.47
#